data_AF-C4FLX5-F1
#
_entry.id   AF-C4FLX5-F1
#
_cell.length_a   1.000
_cell.length_b   1.000
_cell.length_c   1.000
_cell.angle_alpha   90.00
_cell.angle_beta   90.00
_cell.angle_gamma   90.00
#
_symmetry.space_group_name_H-M   'P 1'
#
loop_
_entity.id
_entity.type
_entity.pdbx_description
1 polymer ?
#
loop_
_entity_poly.entity_id
_entity_poly.type
_entity_poly.pdbx_seq_one_letter_code
_entity_poly.pdbx_strand_id
1 'polypeptide(L)'
;MAYVIDYELLEKLEEKVGKEEAKKIAQTIELIYNELDKKSESLAQQKKLELKDELTKELATKADIDIVYQKLELLKTELESKIEISHKELEAKIDKEVLKLQNDIQKLDKKFTIMFIVLAFLIIFINKDAVELIIKLLPFAK
;
A
#
# COMPACT_ATOMS: atom_id res chain seq x y z
N MET A 1 52.13 -11.81 16.40
CA MET A 1 53.34 -11.74 17.28
C MET A 1 54.32 -12.82 16.81
N ALA A 2 55.63 -12.72 17.03
CA ALA A 2 56.55 -13.79 16.60
C ALA A 2 56.32 -15.05 17.47
N TYR A 3 55.82 -16.13 16.87
CA TYR A 3 55.71 -17.41 17.56
C TYR A 3 57.10 -18.02 17.73
N VAL A 4 57.42 -18.43 18.95
CA VAL A 4 58.69 -19.08 19.31
C VAL A 4 58.35 -20.48 19.80
N ILE A 5 59.03 -21.48 19.28
CA ILE A 5 58.82 -22.87 19.70
C ILE A 5 59.27 -23.06 21.14
N ASP A 6 58.46 -23.78 21.91
CA ASP A 6 58.81 -24.09 23.28
C ASP A 6 60.07 -24.98 23.34
N TYR A 7 60.80 -24.85 24.45
CA TYR A 7 62.05 -25.56 24.65
C TYR A 7 61.88 -27.09 24.67
N GLU A 8 60.71 -27.57 25.11
CA GLU A 8 60.42 -28.99 25.27
C GLU A 8 60.23 -29.72 23.91
N LEU A 9 59.59 -29.05 22.94
CA LEU A 9 59.46 -29.49 21.56
C LEU A 9 60.81 -29.47 20.85
N LEU A 10 61.63 -28.45 21.09
CA LEU A 10 62.97 -28.35 20.53
C LEU A 10 63.86 -29.50 21.02
N GLU A 11 63.88 -29.78 22.32
CA GLU A 11 64.67 -30.85 22.94
C GLU A 11 64.27 -32.23 22.40
N LYS A 12 62.95 -32.51 22.28
CA LYS A 12 62.42 -33.73 21.67
C LYS A 12 62.76 -33.88 20.18
N LEU A 13 62.87 -32.77 19.45
CA LEU A 13 63.31 -32.79 18.05
C LEU A 13 64.81 -33.06 17.95
N GLU A 14 65.63 -32.40 18.79
CA GLU A 14 67.08 -32.62 18.82
C GLU A 14 67.45 -34.09 19.13
N GLU A 15 66.70 -34.74 20.03
CA GLU A 15 66.86 -36.16 20.37
C GLU A 15 66.57 -37.11 19.20
N LYS A 16 65.60 -36.79 18.33
CA LYS A 16 65.15 -37.67 17.25
C LYS A 16 65.85 -37.47 15.92
N VAL A 17 66.16 -36.22 15.57
CA VAL A 17 66.68 -35.86 14.23
C VAL A 17 68.05 -35.19 14.26
N GLY A 18 68.60 -34.94 15.44
CA GLY A 18 69.87 -34.22 15.63
C GLY A 18 69.70 -32.69 15.61
N LYS A 19 70.66 -31.98 16.22
CA LYS A 19 70.57 -30.52 16.48
C LYS A 19 70.36 -29.65 15.25
N GLU A 20 71.03 -29.96 14.14
CA GLU A 20 70.95 -29.19 12.89
C GLU A 20 69.56 -29.31 12.25
N GLU A 21 69.07 -30.54 12.09
CA GLU A 21 67.76 -30.81 11.48
C GLU A 21 66.61 -30.33 12.37
N ALA A 22 66.72 -30.49 13.70
CA ALA A 22 65.76 -29.97 14.66
C ALA A 22 65.59 -28.44 14.56
N LYS A 23 66.71 -27.71 14.41
CA LYS A 23 66.71 -26.25 14.27
C LYS A 23 66.04 -25.79 12.98
N LYS A 24 66.28 -26.49 11.86
CA LYS A 24 65.60 -26.20 10.58
C LYS A 24 64.10 -26.46 10.65
N ILE A 25 63.70 -27.56 11.28
CA ILE A 25 62.28 -27.90 11.49
C ILE A 25 61.61 -26.84 12.37
N ALA A 26 62.28 -26.41 13.45
CA ALA A 26 61.79 -25.39 14.34
C ALA A 26 61.55 -24.05 13.61
N GLN A 27 62.56 -23.57 12.87
CA GLN A 27 62.42 -22.37 12.04
C GLN A 27 61.28 -22.47 11.02
N THR A 28 61.11 -23.64 10.40
CA THR A 28 60.02 -23.88 9.44
C THR A 28 58.65 -23.78 10.12
N ILE A 29 58.50 -24.37 11.30
CA ILE A 29 57.25 -24.31 12.07
C ILE A 29 56.95 -22.88 12.54
N GLU A 30 57.95 -22.13 13.01
CA GLU A 30 57.77 -20.71 13.40
C GLU A 30 57.33 -19.85 12.21
N LEU A 31 57.93 -20.06 11.03
CA LEU A 31 57.51 -19.38 9.80
C LEU A 31 56.06 -19.72 9.43
N ILE A 32 55.68 -21.00 9.50
CA ILE A 32 54.30 -21.45 9.23
C ILE A 32 53.31 -20.80 10.21
N TYR A 33 53.62 -20.75 11.51
CA TYR A 33 52.76 -20.11 12.50
C TYR A 33 52.61 -18.61 12.26
N ASN A 34 53.70 -17.92 11.94
CA ASN A 34 53.66 -16.48 11.63
C ASN A 34 52.85 -16.19 10.36
N GLU A 35 52.90 -17.06 9.35
CA GLU A 35 52.05 -16.95 8.16
C GLU A 35 50.58 -17.26 8.44
N LEU A 36 50.31 -18.27 9.28
CA LEU A 36 48.96 -18.60 9.76
C LEU A 36 48.34 -17.45 10.55
N ASP A 37 49.10 -16.81 11.44
CA ASP A 37 48.66 -15.66 12.25
C ASP A 37 48.27 -14.49 11.32
N LYS A 38 49.15 -14.13 10.37
CA LYS A 38 48.86 -13.11 9.35
C LYS A 38 47.65 -13.45 8.49
N LYS A 39 47.49 -14.72 8.10
CA LYS A 39 46.33 -15.17 7.31
C LYS A 39 45.04 -15.16 8.14
N SER A 40 45.12 -15.48 9.42
CA SER A 40 44.00 -15.41 10.36
C SER A 40 43.55 -13.97 10.56
N GLU A 41 44.49 -13.05 10.79
CA GLU A 41 44.23 -11.61 10.89
C GLU A 41 43.61 -11.05 9.59
N SER A 42 44.15 -11.43 8.43
CA SER A 42 43.61 -10.97 7.14
C SER A 42 42.21 -11.51 6.88
N LEU A 43 41.95 -12.80 7.19
CA LEU A 43 40.63 -13.40 7.10
C LEU A 43 39.63 -12.74 8.06
N ALA A 44 40.05 -12.42 9.29
CA ALA A 44 39.20 -11.73 10.25
C ALA A 44 38.83 -10.31 9.78
N GLN A 45 39.80 -9.59 9.21
CA GLN A 45 39.56 -8.28 8.60
C GLN A 45 38.64 -8.38 7.38
N GLN A 46 38.86 -9.36 6.51
CA GLN A 46 38.02 -9.61 5.33
C GLN A 46 36.57 -9.89 5.74
N LYS A 47 36.34 -10.82 6.66
CA LYS A 47 34.99 -11.14 7.15
C LYS A 47 34.31 -9.94 7.79
N LYS A 48 35.07 -9.13 8.54
CA LYS A 48 34.54 -7.88 9.13
C LYS A 48 34.09 -6.89 8.06
N LEU A 49 34.83 -6.78 6.96
CA LEU A 49 34.46 -5.92 5.83
C LEU A 49 33.22 -6.46 5.10
N GLU A 50 33.20 -7.76 4.79
CA GLU A 50 32.05 -8.43 4.15
C GLU A 50 30.77 -8.25 4.97
N LEU A 51 30.82 -8.51 6.29
CA LEU A 51 29.70 -8.30 7.19
C LEU A 51 29.23 -6.84 7.25
N LYS A 52 30.17 -5.89 7.22
CA LYS A 52 29.83 -4.46 7.21
C LYS A 52 29.11 -4.08 5.91
N ASP A 53 29.58 -4.61 4.77
CA ASP A 53 28.98 -4.35 3.46
C ASP A 53 27.58 -4.97 3.34
N GLU A 54 27.41 -6.21 3.80
CA GLU A 54 26.10 -6.88 3.86
C GLU A 54 25.12 -6.11 4.73
N LEU A 55 25.53 -5.74 5.96
CA LEU A 55 24.68 -4.97 6.87
C LEU A 55 24.31 -3.61 6.30
N THR A 56 25.23 -2.95 5.59
CA THR A 56 24.95 -1.67 4.93
C THR A 56 23.91 -1.82 3.83
N LYS A 57 23.99 -2.89 3.03
CA LYS A 57 23.01 -3.19 1.97
C LYS A 57 21.63 -3.52 2.55
N GLU A 58 21.56 -4.33 3.60
CA GLU A 58 20.29 -4.65 4.26
C GLU A 58 19.63 -3.41 4.87
N LEU A 59 20.40 -2.57 5.56
CA LEU A 59 19.90 -1.32 6.13
C LEU A 59 19.39 -0.34 5.05
N ALA A 60 20.12 -0.20 3.94
CA ALA A 60 19.67 0.61 2.80
C ALA A 60 18.34 0.07 2.23
N THR A 61 18.25 -1.24 2.02
CA THR A 61 17.03 -1.91 1.53
C THR A 61 15.85 -1.70 2.46
N LYS A 62 16.07 -1.78 3.78
CA LYS A 62 15.01 -1.54 4.77
C LYS A 62 14.52 -0.08 4.74
N ALA A 63 15.43 0.89 4.62
CA ALA A 63 15.07 2.29 4.48
C ALA A 63 14.25 2.55 3.21
N ASP A 64 14.60 1.91 2.09
CA ASP A 64 13.83 2.00 0.85
C ASP A 64 12.39 1.43 1.02
N ILE A 65 12.26 0.31 1.73
CA ILE A 65 10.95 -0.28 2.06
C ILE A 65 10.12 0.68 2.91
N ASP A 66 10.70 1.32 3.93
CA ASP A 66 9.99 2.30 4.76
C ASP A 66 9.50 3.50 3.94
N ILE A 67 10.32 3.98 2.99
CA ILE A 67 9.93 5.05 2.05
C ILE A 67 8.76 4.60 1.17
N VAL A 68 8.76 3.35 0.69
CA VAL A 68 7.66 2.79 -0.11
C VAL A 68 6.37 2.72 0.71
N TYR A 69 6.43 2.26 1.97
CA TYR A 69 5.26 2.25 2.86
C TYR A 69 4.70 3.66 3.11
N GLN A 70 5.56 4.66 3.34
CA GLN A 70 5.10 6.05 3.49
C GLN A 70 4.42 6.58 2.23
N LYS A 71 4.98 6.29 1.05
CA LYS A 71 4.36 6.67 -0.23
C LYS A 71 3.02 5.98 -0.45
N LEU A 72 2.91 4.71 -0.06
CA LEU A 72 1.65 3.96 -0.14
C LEU A 72 0.58 4.55 0.79
N GLU A 73 0.93 4.93 2.02
CA GLU A 73 -0.03 5.52 2.96
C GLU A 73 -0.50 6.90 2.49
N LEU A 74 0.41 7.72 1.93
CA LEU A 74 0.07 8.99 1.30
C LEU A 74 -0.88 8.79 0.11
N LEU A 75 -0.56 7.86 -0.79
CA LEU A 75 -1.41 7.53 -1.94
C LEU A 75 -2.81 7.05 -1.51
N LYS A 76 -2.87 6.22 -0.46
CA LYS A 76 -4.14 5.75 0.11
C LYS A 76 -4.97 6.92 0.62
N THR A 77 -4.36 7.82 1.40
CA THR A 77 -5.03 9.01 1.94
C THR A 77 -5.54 9.93 0.83
N GLU A 78 -4.73 10.15 -0.21
CA GLU A 78 -5.15 10.95 -1.38
C GLU A 78 -6.31 10.31 -2.14
N LEU A 79 -6.29 8.98 -2.30
CA LEU A 79 -7.37 8.25 -2.97
C LEU A 79 -8.67 8.30 -2.17
N GLU A 80 -8.61 8.09 -0.85
CA GLU A 80 -9.78 8.19 0.03
C GLU A 80 -10.42 9.59 -0.06
N SER A 81 -9.60 10.64 -0.02
CA SER A 81 -10.06 12.03 -0.19
C SER A 81 -10.71 12.27 -1.56
N LYS A 82 -10.10 11.80 -2.65
CA LYS A 82 -10.67 11.93 -4.01
C LYS A 82 -12.00 11.18 -4.14
N ILE A 83 -12.11 9.99 -3.54
CA ILE A 83 -13.35 9.21 -3.54
C ILE A 83 -14.44 9.96 -2.77
N GLU A 84 -14.14 10.51 -1.60
CA GLU A 84 -15.12 11.27 -0.81
C GLU A 84 -15.61 12.52 -1.54
N ILE A 85 -14.70 13.27 -2.17
CA ILE A 85 -15.05 14.45 -2.99
C ILE A 85 -15.95 14.02 -4.15
N SER A 86 -15.56 12.98 -4.88
CA SER A 86 -16.34 12.48 -6.01
C SER A 86 -17.74 12.01 -5.60
N HIS A 87 -17.87 11.36 -4.45
CA HIS A 87 -19.16 10.95 -3.90
C HIS A 87 -20.06 12.16 -3.62
N LYS A 88 -19.54 13.18 -2.92
CA LYS A 88 -20.28 14.41 -2.61
C LYS A 88 -20.72 15.16 -3.88
N GLU A 89 -19.86 15.23 -4.89
CA GLU A 89 -20.20 15.85 -6.17
C GLU A 89 -21.29 15.10 -6.91
N LEU A 90 -21.28 13.77 -6.89
CA LEU A 90 -22.31 12.94 -7.52
C LEU A 90 -23.64 13.08 -6.78
N GLU A 91 -23.62 13.04 -5.45
CA GLU A 91 -24.81 13.23 -4.62
C GLU A 91 -25.46 14.59 -4.88
N ALA A 92 -24.68 15.68 -4.91
CA ALA A 92 -25.18 17.01 -5.23
C ALA A 92 -25.75 17.12 -6.66
N LYS A 93 -25.17 16.41 -7.64
CA LYS A 93 -25.71 16.35 -9.01
C LYS A 93 -27.04 15.59 -9.06
N ILE A 94 -27.13 14.48 -8.34
CA ILE A 94 -28.36 13.68 -8.25
C ILE A 94 -29.47 14.50 -7.61
N ASP A 95 -29.21 15.15 -6.47
CA ASP A 95 -30.20 16.00 -5.79
C ASP A 95 -30.73 17.11 -6.69
N LYS A 96 -29.83 17.75 -7.45
CA LYS A 96 -30.20 18.80 -8.41
C LYS A 96 -31.12 18.26 -9.51
N GLU A 97 -30.82 17.10 -10.07
CA GLU A 97 -31.67 16.49 -11.11
C GLU A 97 -33.00 15.99 -10.54
N VAL A 98 -33.02 15.43 -9.33
CA VAL A 98 -34.27 15.05 -8.63
C VAL A 98 -35.16 16.27 -8.42
N LEU A 99 -34.63 17.40 -7.96
CA LEU A 99 -35.39 18.65 -7.78
C LEU A 99 -35.94 19.19 -9.10
N LYS A 100 -35.18 19.10 -10.20
CA LYS A 100 -35.67 19.48 -11.53
C LYS A 100 -36.84 18.59 -11.97
N LEU A 101 -36.68 17.27 -11.85
CA LEU A 101 -37.72 16.31 -12.21
C LEU A 101 -38.99 16.52 -11.40
N GLN A 102 -38.88 16.74 -10.08
CA GLN A 102 -40.02 17.06 -9.22
C GLN A 102 -40.74 18.33 -9.68
N ASN A 103 -40.00 19.40 -10.02
CA ASN A 103 -40.59 20.63 -10.54
C ASN A 103 -41.30 20.42 -11.88
N ASP A 104 -40.72 19.62 -12.77
CA ASP A 104 -41.30 19.35 -14.08
C ASP A 104 -42.56 18.48 -13.99
N ILE A 105 -42.58 17.49 -13.09
CA ILE A 105 -43.79 16.71 -12.75
C ILE A 105 -44.88 17.65 -12.22
N GLN A 106 -44.57 18.52 -11.27
CA GLN A 106 -45.57 19.47 -10.74
C GLN A 106 -46.13 20.42 -11.81
N LYS A 107 -45.29 20.88 -12.74
CA LYS A 107 -45.76 21.70 -13.88
C LYS A 107 -46.67 20.88 -14.80
N LEU A 108 -46.34 19.61 -15.04
CA LEU A 108 -47.14 18.71 -15.86
C LEU A 108 -48.50 18.43 -15.21
N ASP A 109 -48.53 18.15 -13.90
CA ASP A 109 -49.77 17.93 -13.14
C ASP A 109 -50.70 19.13 -13.22
N LYS A 110 -50.17 20.35 -13.10
CA LYS A 110 -50.95 21.59 -13.27
C LYS A 110 -51.52 21.71 -14.68
N LYS A 111 -50.72 21.45 -15.71
CA LYS A 111 -51.18 21.49 -17.12
C LYS A 111 -52.26 20.43 -17.37
N PHE A 112 -52.06 19.21 -16.86
CA PHE A 112 -53.00 18.12 -17.01
C PHE A 112 -54.32 18.42 -16.29
N THR A 113 -54.26 18.97 -15.08
CA THR A 113 -55.44 19.41 -14.32
C THR A 113 -56.23 20.47 -15.09
N ILE A 114 -55.56 21.49 -15.64
CA ILE A 114 -56.22 22.53 -16.44
C ILE A 114 -56.87 21.91 -17.69
N MET A 115 -56.15 21.06 -18.42
CA MET A 115 -56.67 20.38 -19.60
C MET A 115 -57.90 19.53 -19.27
N PHE A 116 -57.86 18.79 -18.15
CA PHE A 116 -58.98 17.98 -17.69
C PHE A 116 -60.21 18.85 -17.37
N ILE A 117 -60.02 19.97 -16.69
CA ILE A 117 -61.11 20.93 -16.39
C ILE A 117 -61.70 21.50 -17.68
N VAL A 118 -60.87 21.96 -18.62
CA VAL A 118 -61.33 22.50 -19.92
C VAL A 118 -62.11 21.45 -20.70
N LEU A 119 -61.61 20.20 -20.75
CA LEU A 119 -62.29 19.10 -21.42
C LEU A 119 -63.63 18.77 -20.77
N ALA A 120 -63.70 18.73 -19.44
CA ALA A 120 -64.94 18.51 -18.71
C ALA A 120 -65.98 19.59 -19.04
N PHE A 121 -65.58 20.86 -19.07
CA PHE A 121 -66.47 21.95 -19.50
C PHE A 121 -66.94 21.77 -20.94
N LEU A 122 -66.06 21.45 -21.89
CA LEU A 122 -66.45 21.24 -23.29
C LEU A 122 -67.48 20.10 -23.42
N ILE A 123 -67.30 18.99 -22.72
CA ILE A 123 -68.26 17.86 -22.71
C ILE A 123 -69.62 18.32 -22.18
N ILE A 124 -69.64 19.06 -21.07
CA ILE A 124 -70.85 19.59 -20.45
C ILE A 124 -71.58 20.57 -21.38
N PHE A 125 -70.85 21.48 -22.03
CA PHE A 125 -71.44 22.47 -22.93
C PHE A 125 -72.03 21.86 -24.20
N ILE A 126 -71.41 20.81 -24.74
CA ILE A 126 -71.84 20.16 -25.98
C ILE A 126 -72.97 19.15 -25.72
N ASN A 127 -72.94 18.46 -24.57
CA ASN A 127 -73.84 17.35 -24.28
C ASN A 127 -74.78 17.66 -23.11
N LYS A 128 -76.05 17.96 -23.41
CA LYS A 128 -77.10 18.19 -22.40
C LYS A 128 -77.31 16.99 -21.47
N ASP A 129 -77.17 15.77 -21.98
CA ASP A 129 -77.33 14.54 -21.18
C ASP A 129 -76.21 14.40 -20.13
N ALA A 130 -75.04 14.99 -20.38
CA ALA A 130 -73.93 15.00 -19.43
C ALA A 130 -74.25 15.82 -18.17
N VAL A 131 -75.00 16.92 -18.29
CA VAL A 131 -75.46 17.72 -17.14
C VAL A 131 -76.41 16.90 -16.27
N GLU A 132 -77.36 16.19 -16.89
CA GLU A 132 -78.32 15.36 -16.18
C GLU A 132 -77.64 14.20 -15.44
N LEU A 133 -76.61 13.62 -16.05
CA LEU A 133 -75.79 12.55 -15.44
C LEU A 133 -75.00 13.05 -14.23
N ILE A 134 -74.42 14.25 -14.29
CA ILE A 134 -73.73 14.87 -13.13
C ILE A 134 -74.69 15.12 -11.97
N ILE A 135 -75.89 15.65 -12.25
CA ILE A 135 -76.92 15.88 -11.23
C ILE A 135 -77.34 14.56 -10.55
N LYS A 136 -77.46 13.48 -11.33
CA LYS A 136 -77.78 12.14 -10.80
C LYS A 136 -76.64 11.53 -9.98
N LEU A 137 -75.38 11.84 -10.30
CA LEU A 137 -74.21 11.33 -9.59
C LEU A 137 -73.82 12.15 -8.36
N LEU A 138 -74.21 13.42 -8.28
CA LEU A 138 -73.90 14.33 -7.16
C LEU A 138 -74.20 13.76 -5.76
N PRO A 139 -75.35 13.06 -5.54
CA PRO A 139 -75.66 12.44 -4.24
C PRO A 139 -74.69 11.32 -3.83
N PHE A 140 -73.97 10.72 -4.78
CA PHE A 140 -73.02 9.63 -4.54
C PHE A 140 -71.57 10.10 -4.34
N ALA A 141 -71.29 11.40 -4.52
CA ALA A 141 -69.95 11.99 -4.38
C ALA A 141 -69.63 12.43 -2.93
N LYS A 142 -70.33 11.88 -1.94
CA LYS A 142 -70.20 12.21 -0.52
C LYS A 142 -69.39 11.15 0.24
#